data_AF-G8TAJ7-F1
#
_entry.id   AF-G8TAJ7-F1
#
_cell.length_a   1.000
_cell.length_b   1.000
_cell.length_c   1.000
_cell.angle_alpha   90.00
_cell.angle_beta   90.00
_cell.angle_gamma   90.00
#
_symmetry.space_group_name_H-M   'P 1'
#
loop_
_entity.id
_entity.type
_entity.pdbx_description
1 polymer ?
#
loop_
_entity_poly.entity_id
_entity_poly.type
_entity_poly.pdbx_seq_one_letter_code
_entity_poly.pdbx_strand_id
1 'polypeptide(L)'
;MTATNPFPIKKYEETKQEMIVARRAIEKEKAQWLTKRNALKQERATELDKQFKRAFERLDSYAARMNLTESQELLKTIRQLVEQGASASLLDDSELGPFNLADLIKGIPDLTDSPALELTKEIVRLTIIAGANLNTQKAYIGNGGAISLEWIVLYLAAGVETGIWLKNQEQYDTCYTLFSWIIDSFPRIPEEYSFHPFSIYLNCLIYLTAHAEIQEKLILAMISYGFSPIYRDDYYQNVSFFSRLATIQINWLFLLFPYEEEATKQYINALRPNITKEVATKLINAFTSNNKTRKHFKTFFSRRAHWLLRHIVESAPEVIFDLVKRNELDMLTPFLKNFKPALQALRNEKGNTLLHQAVLSRGLVENTIQLLRNSGLSLQIMNKDGLTPLSLAMKNNKTALVKLLQ
;
A
#
# COMPACT_ATOMS: atom_id res chain seq x y z
N MET A 1 -19.90 -1.80 -20.64
CA MET A 1 -19.54 -1.57 -19.23
C MET A 1 -18.72 -0.31 -19.16
N THR A 2 -19.30 0.73 -18.58
CA THR A 2 -18.81 2.10 -18.50
C THR A 2 -17.40 2.15 -17.90
N ALA A 3 -16.55 2.98 -18.50
CA ALA A 3 -15.16 3.16 -18.10
C ALA A 3 -15.08 3.51 -16.62
N THR A 4 -14.60 2.55 -15.83
CA THR A 4 -14.45 2.65 -14.38
C THR A 4 -13.54 3.82 -14.00
N ASN A 5 -13.86 4.37 -12.84
CA ASN A 5 -13.39 5.60 -12.21
C ASN A 5 -11.89 5.88 -12.47
N PRO A 6 -11.50 7.09 -12.96
CA PRO A 6 -10.19 7.62 -12.54
C PRO A 6 -10.23 7.67 -11.00
N PHE A 7 -9.11 7.42 -10.32
CA PHE A 7 -9.00 7.44 -8.85
C PHE A 7 -10.17 8.15 -8.12
N PRO A 8 -10.94 7.47 -7.25
CA PRO A 8 -12.23 7.95 -6.78
C PRO A 8 -12.06 9.10 -5.76
N ILE A 9 -11.73 10.31 -6.24
CA ILE A 9 -11.36 11.48 -5.42
C ILE A 9 -12.40 11.75 -4.33
N LYS A 10 -13.69 11.70 -4.66
CA LYS A 10 -14.77 11.89 -3.69
C LYS A 10 -14.69 10.86 -2.55
N LYS A 11 -14.57 9.57 -2.88
CA LYS A 11 -14.43 8.50 -1.90
C LYS A 11 -13.13 8.60 -1.11
N TYR A 12 -12.05 9.02 -1.76
CA TYR A 12 -10.76 9.28 -1.11
C TYR A 12 -10.88 10.38 -0.05
N GLU A 13 -11.48 11.53 -0.40
CA GLU A 13 -11.68 12.63 0.55
C GLU A 13 -12.65 12.25 1.67
N GLU A 14 -13.75 11.57 1.37
CA GLU A 14 -14.69 11.05 2.38
C GLU A 14 -13.98 10.11 3.36
N THR A 15 -13.19 9.17 2.84
CA THR A 15 -12.41 8.22 3.64
C THR A 15 -11.39 8.96 4.51
N LYS A 16 -10.68 9.93 3.95
CA LYS A 16 -9.71 10.76 4.69
C LYS A 16 -10.39 11.53 5.83
N GLN A 17 -11.56 12.13 5.57
CA GLN A 17 -12.32 12.82 6.62
C GLN A 17 -12.82 11.87 7.70
N GLU A 18 -13.29 10.67 7.33
CA GLU A 18 -13.69 9.61 8.27
C GLU A 18 -12.54 9.29 9.27
N MET A 19 -11.34 9.05 8.75
CA MET A 19 -10.16 8.78 9.59
C MET A 19 -9.77 9.97 10.47
N ILE A 20 -9.79 11.19 9.92
CA ILE A 20 -9.48 12.42 10.67
C ILE A 20 -10.45 12.63 11.83
N VAL A 21 -11.75 12.40 11.62
CA VAL A 21 -12.79 12.56 12.65
C VAL A 21 -12.57 11.54 13.77
N ALA A 22 -12.35 10.27 13.41
CA ALA A 22 -12.07 9.21 14.38
C ALA A 22 -10.84 9.54 15.24
N ARG A 23 -9.75 9.99 14.61
CA ARG A 23 -8.52 10.35 15.33
C ARG A 23 -8.68 11.59 16.21
N ARG A 24 -9.36 12.63 15.72
CA ARG A 24 -9.61 13.86 16.49
C ARG A 24 -10.38 13.62 17.77
N ALA A 25 -11.32 12.66 17.78
CA ALA A 25 -12.05 12.29 18.98
C ALA A 25 -11.11 11.77 20.07
N ILE A 26 -10.20 10.85 19.72
CA ILE A 26 -9.20 10.30 20.64
C ILE A 26 -8.21 11.36 21.10
N GLU A 27 -7.69 12.19 20.19
CA GLU A 27 -6.72 13.23 20.55
C GLU A 27 -7.32 14.28 21.50
N LYS A 28 -8.62 14.59 21.36
CA LYS A 28 -9.33 15.46 22.30
C LYS A 28 -9.34 14.89 23.72
N GLU A 29 -9.60 13.59 23.87
CA GLU A 29 -9.61 12.93 25.17
C GLU A 29 -8.20 12.76 25.74
N LYS A 30 -7.23 12.43 24.88
CA LYS A 30 -5.82 12.40 25.23
C LYS A 30 -5.32 13.75 25.75
N ALA A 31 -5.77 14.87 25.18
CA ALA A 31 -5.43 16.20 25.69
C ALA A 31 -5.99 16.47 27.11
N GLN A 32 -7.20 15.98 27.40
CA GLN A 32 -7.80 16.07 28.73
C GLN A 32 -7.03 15.19 29.74
N TRP A 33 -6.72 13.96 29.35
CA TRP A 33 -5.87 13.06 30.12
C TRP A 33 -4.49 13.66 30.39
N LEU A 34 -3.85 14.27 29.39
CA LEU A 34 -2.53 14.87 29.51
C LEU A 34 -2.53 16.03 30.51
N THR A 35 -3.60 16.83 30.54
CA THR A 35 -3.78 17.89 31.54
C THR A 35 -3.83 17.32 32.96
N LYS A 36 -4.54 16.20 33.17
CA LYS A 36 -4.56 15.48 34.45
C LYS A 36 -3.20 14.90 34.80
N ARG A 37 -2.55 14.21 33.86
CA ARG A 37 -1.22 13.60 34.01
C ARG A 37 -0.17 14.62 34.44
N ASN A 38 -0.16 15.79 33.81
CA ASN A 38 0.80 16.86 34.06
C ASN A 38 0.58 17.58 35.40
N ALA A 39 -0.61 17.47 35.99
CA ALA A 39 -0.90 18.02 37.31
C ALA A 39 -0.44 17.11 38.47
N LEU A 40 -0.04 15.86 38.18
CA LEU A 40 0.38 14.90 39.20
C LEU A 40 1.82 15.14 39.67
N LYS A 41 2.07 14.90 40.95
CA LYS A 41 3.44 14.72 41.45
C LYS A 41 4.04 13.44 40.89
N GLN A 42 5.35 13.45 40.63
CA GLN A 42 6.06 12.32 40.03
C GLN A 42 5.84 10.99 40.77
N GLU A 43 5.87 10.99 42.10
CA GLU A 43 5.64 9.80 42.92
C GLU A 43 4.25 9.18 42.68
N ARG A 44 3.20 10.02 42.67
CA ARG A 44 1.82 9.57 42.42
C ARG A 44 1.65 9.04 41.01
N ALA A 45 2.25 9.75 40.06
CA ALA A 45 2.31 9.36 38.67
C ALA A 45 2.95 7.97 38.48
N THR A 46 4.14 7.74 39.03
CA THR A 46 4.82 6.44 38.98
C THR A 46 4.00 5.32 39.62
N GLU A 47 3.33 5.60 40.73
CA GLU A 47 2.45 4.61 41.37
C GLU A 47 1.24 4.26 40.49
N LEU A 48 0.59 5.26 39.89
CA LEU A 48 -0.52 5.05 38.97
C LEU A 48 -0.11 4.27 37.72
N ASP A 49 1.06 4.57 37.13
CA ASP A 49 1.58 3.86 35.96
C ASP A 49 1.84 2.37 36.27
N LYS A 50 2.36 2.06 37.47
CA LYS A 50 2.54 0.67 37.95
C LYS A 50 1.20 -0.05 38.17
N GLN A 51 0.21 0.65 38.73
CA GLN A 51 -1.14 0.09 38.92
C GLN A 51 -1.80 -0.19 37.57
N PHE A 52 -1.65 0.71 36.60
CA PHE A 52 -2.14 0.53 35.24
C PHE A 52 -1.52 -0.69 34.58
N LYS A 53 -0.18 -0.82 34.60
CA LYS A 53 0.52 -1.99 34.07
C LYS A 53 0.00 -3.30 34.67
N ARG A 54 -0.05 -3.39 36.01
CA ARG A 54 -0.56 -4.59 36.71
C ARG A 54 -2.01 -4.92 36.35
N ALA A 55 -2.86 -3.92 36.21
CA ALA A 55 -4.24 -4.13 35.79
C ALA A 55 -4.27 -4.64 34.34
N PHE A 56 -3.55 -3.98 33.43
CA PHE A 56 -3.49 -4.33 32.02
C PHE A 56 -2.97 -5.76 31.78
N GLU A 57 -1.92 -6.18 32.48
CA GLU A 57 -1.33 -7.52 32.34
C GLU A 57 -2.28 -8.66 32.72
N ARG A 58 -3.33 -8.40 33.51
CA ARG A 58 -4.37 -9.41 33.80
C ARG A 58 -5.12 -9.85 32.53
N LEU A 59 -5.07 -9.01 31.48
CA LEU A 59 -5.68 -9.30 30.18
C LEU A 59 -4.95 -10.40 29.39
N ASP A 60 -3.74 -10.81 29.79
CA ASP A 60 -3.04 -11.94 29.14
C ASP A 60 -3.87 -13.24 29.16
N SER A 61 -4.70 -13.39 30.20
CA SER A 61 -5.63 -14.52 30.33
C SER A 61 -7.04 -14.25 29.82
N TYR A 62 -7.28 -13.08 29.22
CA TYR A 62 -8.61 -12.52 28.96
C TYR A 62 -9.50 -13.43 28.11
N ALA A 63 -9.01 -13.89 26.97
CA ALA A 63 -9.79 -14.71 26.04
C ALA A 63 -10.08 -16.13 26.56
N ALA A 64 -9.25 -16.66 27.47
CA ALA A 64 -9.30 -18.07 27.86
C ALA A 64 -9.83 -18.32 29.29
N ARG A 65 -9.81 -17.32 30.18
CA ARG A 65 -10.03 -17.53 31.62
C ARG A 65 -10.94 -16.51 32.32
N MET A 66 -11.19 -15.34 31.75
CA MET A 66 -12.01 -14.31 32.41
C MET A 66 -13.48 -14.41 32.02
N ASN A 67 -14.38 -14.37 32.99
CA ASN A 67 -15.81 -14.21 32.71
C ASN A 67 -16.18 -12.74 32.48
N LEU A 68 -17.36 -12.49 31.92
CA LEU A 68 -17.82 -11.14 31.56
C LEU A 68 -17.78 -10.15 32.73
N THR A 69 -18.13 -10.57 33.95
CA THR A 69 -18.14 -9.72 35.15
C THR A 69 -16.74 -9.29 35.54
N GLU A 70 -15.78 -10.23 35.54
CA GLU A 70 -14.38 -9.94 35.82
C GLU A 70 -13.79 -8.97 34.79
N SER A 71 -14.14 -9.16 33.52
CA SER A 71 -13.74 -8.30 32.41
C SER A 71 -14.29 -6.88 32.54
N GLN A 72 -15.54 -6.73 32.97
CA GLN A 72 -16.17 -5.43 33.22
C GLN A 72 -15.54 -4.69 34.40
N GLU A 73 -15.25 -5.39 35.51
CA GLU A 73 -14.59 -4.77 36.67
C GLU A 73 -13.14 -4.38 36.34
N LEU A 74 -12.46 -5.17 35.52
CA LEU A 74 -11.13 -4.81 35.05
C LEU A 74 -11.16 -3.56 34.16
N LEU A 75 -12.09 -3.47 33.20
CA LEU A 75 -12.28 -2.26 32.40
C LEU A 75 -12.56 -1.05 33.29
N LYS A 76 -13.42 -1.18 34.30
CA LYS A 76 -13.72 -0.10 35.24
C LYS A 76 -12.47 0.34 36.00
N THR A 77 -11.64 -0.61 36.44
CA THR A 77 -10.36 -0.34 37.10
C THR A 77 -9.42 0.44 36.18
N ILE A 78 -9.23 -0.03 34.94
CA ILE A 78 -8.39 0.63 33.93
C ILE A 78 -8.90 2.05 33.67
N ARG A 79 -10.21 2.22 33.47
CA ARG A 79 -10.83 3.54 33.26
C ARG A 79 -10.53 4.50 34.41
N GLN A 80 -10.76 4.07 35.66
CA GLN A 80 -10.50 4.90 36.84
C GLN A 80 -9.03 5.29 36.97
N LEU A 81 -8.10 4.41 36.60
CA LEU A 81 -6.67 4.72 36.59
C LEU A 81 -6.34 5.76 35.52
N VAL A 82 -6.87 5.61 34.30
CA VAL A 82 -6.70 6.60 33.22
C VAL A 82 -7.30 7.95 33.61
N GLU A 83 -8.50 7.99 34.19
CA GLU A 83 -9.13 9.23 34.68
C GLU A 83 -8.31 9.94 35.76
N GLN A 84 -7.56 9.18 36.56
CA GLN A 84 -6.61 9.71 37.55
C GLN A 84 -5.27 10.14 36.94
N GLY A 85 -5.06 9.93 35.64
CA GLY A 85 -3.83 10.26 34.93
C GLY A 85 -2.77 9.16 34.97
N ALA A 86 -3.14 7.88 35.05
CA ALA A 86 -2.19 6.78 34.83
C ALA A 86 -1.78 6.70 33.35
N SER A 87 -0.53 6.31 33.08
CA SER A 87 0.04 6.15 31.74
C SER A 87 0.32 4.69 31.38
N ALA A 88 0.21 4.40 30.09
CA ALA A 88 0.60 3.12 29.49
C ALA A 88 2.11 3.03 29.17
N SER A 89 2.93 4.00 29.60
CA SER A 89 4.37 4.06 29.27
C SER A 89 5.18 2.86 29.77
N LEU A 90 4.70 2.13 30.77
CA LEU A 90 5.38 0.94 31.30
C LEU A 90 5.02 -0.36 30.56
N LEU A 91 4.26 -0.29 29.46
CA LEU A 91 3.98 -1.44 28.59
C LEU A 91 5.09 -1.70 27.54
N ASP A 92 6.13 -0.85 27.47
CA ASP A 92 7.17 -0.86 26.41
C ASP A 92 8.39 -1.77 26.69
N ASP A 93 8.44 -2.50 27.80
CA ASP A 93 9.67 -3.19 28.23
C ASP A 93 9.95 -4.53 27.49
N SER A 94 10.71 -4.43 26.39
CA SER A 94 11.62 -5.44 25.79
C SER A 94 11.06 -6.65 25.00
N GLU A 95 11.91 -7.25 24.16
CA GLU A 95 11.67 -8.52 23.44
C GLU A 95 11.29 -9.61 24.43
N LEU A 96 10.11 -10.23 24.23
CA LEU A 96 9.47 -11.19 25.16
C LEU A 96 8.93 -10.56 26.45
N GLY A 97 8.76 -9.24 26.47
CA GLY A 97 8.21 -8.44 27.55
C GLY A 97 6.77 -8.75 27.93
N PRO A 98 6.26 -8.14 29.02
CA PRO A 98 4.91 -8.36 29.53
C PRO A 98 3.82 -8.01 28.51
N PHE A 99 2.64 -8.63 28.67
CA PHE A 99 1.46 -8.44 27.82
C PHE A 99 1.15 -6.95 27.57
N ASN A 100 1.25 -6.52 26.30
CA ASN A 100 1.13 -5.12 25.89
C ASN A 100 -0.07 -4.88 24.93
N LEU A 101 -0.22 -3.66 24.41
CA LEU A 101 -1.34 -3.30 23.53
C LEU A 101 -1.36 -4.11 22.23
N ALA A 102 -0.18 -4.38 21.65
CA ALA A 102 -0.11 -5.21 20.45
C ALA A 102 -0.54 -6.66 20.76
N ASP A 103 -0.24 -7.19 21.95
CA ASP A 103 -0.68 -8.55 22.32
C ASP A 103 -2.19 -8.64 22.49
N LEU A 104 -2.80 -7.61 23.10
CA LEU A 104 -4.26 -7.51 23.18
C LEU A 104 -4.91 -7.49 21.79
N ILE A 105 -4.34 -6.71 20.85
CA ILE A 105 -4.83 -6.63 19.47
C ILE A 105 -4.62 -7.94 18.72
N LYS A 106 -3.47 -8.61 18.92
CA LYS A 106 -3.18 -9.92 18.36
C LYS A 106 -4.19 -11.00 18.83
N GLY A 107 -4.77 -10.84 20.02
CA GLY A 107 -5.76 -11.74 20.60
C GLY A 107 -7.19 -11.59 20.04
N ILE A 108 -7.49 -10.60 19.20
CA ILE A 108 -8.85 -10.37 18.66
C ILE A 108 -9.49 -11.62 18.01
N PRO A 109 -8.76 -12.43 17.21
CA PRO A 109 -9.33 -13.65 16.62
C PRO A 109 -9.89 -14.66 17.64
N ASP A 110 -9.42 -14.62 18.88
CA ASP A 110 -9.87 -15.52 19.95
C ASP A 110 -11.14 -15.02 20.65
N LEU A 111 -11.56 -13.78 20.41
CA LEU A 111 -12.76 -13.17 20.99
C LEU A 111 -13.97 -13.40 20.08
N THR A 112 -14.82 -14.37 20.41
CA THR A 112 -15.95 -14.77 19.54
C THR A 112 -17.30 -14.14 19.90
N ASP A 113 -17.42 -13.46 21.04
CA ASP A 113 -18.64 -12.83 21.50
C ASP A 113 -18.56 -11.29 21.47
N SER A 114 -19.66 -10.64 21.10
CA SER A 114 -19.73 -9.18 20.95
C SER A 114 -19.35 -8.39 22.22
N PRO A 115 -19.75 -8.80 23.44
CA PRO A 115 -19.36 -8.09 24.66
C PRO A 115 -17.85 -8.04 24.88
N ALA A 116 -17.12 -9.14 24.63
CA ALA A 116 -15.67 -9.16 24.78
C ALA A 116 -14.96 -8.25 23.76
N LEU A 117 -15.49 -8.16 22.54
CA LEU A 117 -15.00 -7.25 21.50
C LEU A 117 -15.22 -5.78 21.88
N GLU A 118 -16.40 -5.42 22.39
CA GLU A 118 -16.69 -4.04 22.86
C GLU A 118 -15.79 -3.64 24.03
N LEU A 119 -15.61 -4.53 25.01
CA LEU A 119 -14.69 -4.31 26.12
C LEU A 119 -13.25 -4.11 25.63
N THR A 120 -12.81 -4.94 24.67
CA THR A 120 -11.47 -4.84 24.06
C THR A 120 -11.28 -3.51 23.35
N LYS A 121 -12.27 -3.05 22.56
CA LYS A 121 -12.22 -1.74 21.91
C LYS A 121 -12.04 -0.62 22.94
N GLU A 122 -12.80 -0.65 24.02
CA GLU A 122 -12.71 0.42 25.03
C GLU A 122 -11.39 0.39 25.79
N ILE A 123 -10.85 -0.79 26.10
CA ILE A 123 -9.51 -0.92 26.69
C ILE A 123 -8.44 -0.39 25.74
N VAL A 124 -8.48 -0.75 24.46
CA VAL A 124 -7.55 -0.23 23.44
C VAL A 124 -7.61 1.29 23.39
N ARG A 125 -8.81 1.87 23.32
CA ARG A 125 -9.02 3.32 23.30
C ARG A 125 -8.44 4.00 24.54
N LEU A 126 -8.74 3.50 25.75
CA LEU A 126 -8.21 4.02 27.01
C LEU A 126 -6.68 3.94 27.06
N THR A 127 -6.10 2.88 26.51
CA THR A 127 -4.64 2.67 26.49
C THR A 127 -3.95 3.64 25.51
N ILE A 128 -4.57 3.92 24.36
CA ILE A 128 -4.11 4.98 23.43
C ILE A 128 -4.18 6.36 24.09
N ILE A 129 -5.29 6.67 24.77
CA ILE A 129 -5.47 7.91 25.55
C ILE A 129 -4.37 8.04 26.62
N ALA A 130 -4.05 6.95 27.31
CA ALA A 130 -3.00 6.87 28.34
C ALA A 130 -1.56 6.93 27.79
N GLY A 131 -1.38 7.14 26.48
CA GLY A 131 -0.08 7.37 25.85
C GLY A 131 0.68 6.10 25.49
N ALA A 132 -0.01 4.99 25.18
CA ALA A 132 0.65 3.79 24.65
C ALA A 132 1.51 4.10 23.41
N ASN A 133 2.66 3.43 23.32
CA ASN A 133 3.58 3.63 22.21
C ASN A 133 3.24 2.69 21.04
N LEU A 134 2.44 3.21 20.11
CA LEU A 134 1.96 2.47 18.94
C LEU A 134 3.07 2.03 17.98
N ASN A 135 4.29 2.57 18.13
CA ASN A 135 5.40 2.33 17.21
C ASN A 135 6.44 1.34 17.76
N THR A 136 6.46 1.05 19.07
CA THR A 136 7.49 0.19 19.69
C THR A 136 6.89 -1.06 20.33
N GLN A 137 5.65 -1.01 20.80
CA GLN A 137 4.98 -2.17 21.40
C GLN A 137 4.74 -3.23 20.32
N LYS A 138 5.48 -4.33 20.41
CA LYS A 138 5.41 -5.46 19.48
C LYS A 138 4.81 -6.66 20.18
N ALA A 139 3.93 -7.36 19.48
CA ALA A 139 3.47 -8.69 19.88
C ALA A 139 4.19 -9.75 19.05
N TYR A 140 4.84 -10.68 19.73
CA TYR A 140 5.73 -11.66 19.11
C TYR A 140 5.00 -12.95 18.73
N ILE A 141 5.41 -13.53 17.60
CA ILE A 141 5.16 -14.91 17.19
C ILE A 141 6.48 -15.49 16.69
N GLY A 142 7.03 -16.47 17.42
CA GLY A 142 8.36 -17.01 17.14
C GLY A 142 9.44 -15.92 17.25
N ASN A 143 10.27 -15.77 16.22
CA ASN A 143 11.42 -14.86 16.22
C ASN A 143 11.08 -13.44 15.71
N GLY A 144 9.80 -13.11 15.47
CA GLY A 144 9.38 -11.82 14.93
C GLY A 144 8.26 -11.19 15.74
N GLY A 145 8.32 -9.87 15.93
CA GLY A 145 7.29 -9.08 16.61
C GLY A 145 6.72 -8.02 15.69
N ALA A 146 5.40 -7.82 15.76
CA ALA A 146 4.68 -6.83 14.96
C ALA A 146 3.92 -5.85 15.85
N ILE A 147 3.88 -4.58 15.44
CA ILE A 147 3.14 -3.53 16.17
C ILE A 147 1.63 -3.63 15.93
N SER A 148 0.86 -2.90 16.72
CA SER A 148 -0.61 -2.87 16.64
C SER A 148 -1.13 -2.62 15.22
N LEU A 149 -0.57 -1.64 14.50
CA LEU A 149 -1.01 -1.32 13.14
C LEU A 149 -0.74 -2.47 12.16
N GLU A 150 0.41 -3.14 12.28
CA GLU A 150 0.80 -4.27 11.42
C GLU A 150 -0.14 -5.47 11.61
N TRP A 151 -0.51 -5.80 12.85
CA TRP A 151 -1.51 -6.82 13.13
C TRP A 151 -2.89 -6.47 12.56
N ILE A 152 -3.35 -5.23 12.77
CA ILE A 152 -4.66 -4.80 12.29
C ILE A 152 -4.75 -4.88 10.76
N VAL A 153 -3.75 -4.36 10.04
CA VAL A 153 -3.79 -4.39 8.58
C VAL A 153 -3.63 -5.83 8.05
N LEU A 154 -2.89 -6.70 8.73
CA LEU A 154 -2.82 -8.12 8.41
C LEU A 154 -4.20 -8.77 8.51
N TYR A 155 -4.92 -8.56 9.61
CA TYR A 155 -6.28 -9.09 9.79
C TYR A 155 -7.26 -8.54 8.76
N LEU A 156 -7.22 -7.23 8.48
CA LEU A 156 -8.11 -6.61 7.49
C LEU A 156 -7.81 -7.05 6.05
N ALA A 157 -6.56 -7.42 5.76
CA ALA A 157 -6.12 -7.96 4.47
C ALA A 157 -6.56 -9.42 4.27
N ALA A 158 -6.39 -10.26 5.30
CA ALA A 158 -6.79 -11.66 5.31
C ALA A 158 -8.32 -11.83 5.40
N GLY A 159 -9.01 -10.87 6.03
CA GLY A 159 -10.45 -10.87 6.24
C GLY A 159 -10.97 -12.05 7.03
N VAL A 160 -12.21 -12.44 6.74
CA VAL A 160 -12.97 -13.43 7.50
C VAL A 160 -12.88 -14.81 6.82
N GLU A 161 -12.98 -15.90 7.59
CA GLU A 161 -13.07 -17.30 7.09
C GLU A 161 -11.80 -17.92 6.51
N THR A 162 -10.63 -17.52 7.01
CA THR A 162 -9.36 -18.18 6.68
C THR A 162 -8.67 -18.70 7.96
N GLY A 163 -8.98 -19.90 8.46
CA GLY A 163 -8.21 -20.54 9.56
C GLY A 163 -7.91 -19.67 10.81
N ILE A 164 -6.63 -19.51 11.20
CA ILE A 164 -6.11 -18.75 12.36
C ILE A 164 -6.36 -17.22 12.32
N TRP A 165 -7.13 -16.72 11.34
CA TRP A 165 -7.45 -15.31 11.14
C TRP A 165 -8.82 -14.95 11.76
N LEU A 166 -9.44 -13.86 11.31
CA LEU A 166 -10.75 -13.44 11.81
C LEU A 166 -11.83 -14.47 11.43
N LYS A 167 -12.70 -14.78 12.39
CA LYS A 167 -13.74 -15.81 12.34
C LYS A 167 -15.11 -15.26 11.98
N ASN A 168 -15.37 -13.96 12.23
CA ASN A 168 -16.67 -13.35 11.95
C ASN A 168 -16.57 -11.86 11.58
N GLN A 169 -17.70 -11.28 11.17
CA GLN A 169 -17.81 -9.89 10.75
C GLN A 169 -17.53 -8.90 11.90
N GLU A 170 -17.96 -9.19 13.13
CA GLU A 170 -17.78 -8.29 14.27
C GLU A 170 -16.29 -8.10 14.62
N GLN A 171 -15.49 -9.15 14.50
CA GLN A 171 -14.03 -9.08 14.64
C GLN A 171 -13.40 -8.20 13.54
N TYR A 172 -13.91 -8.30 12.31
CA TYR A 172 -13.46 -7.47 11.18
C TYR A 172 -13.79 -5.99 11.40
N ASP A 173 -15.03 -5.69 11.80
CA ASP A 173 -15.48 -4.33 12.09
C ASP A 173 -14.74 -3.74 13.30
N THR A 174 -14.41 -4.58 14.29
CA THR A 174 -13.55 -4.22 15.41
C THR A 174 -12.17 -3.80 14.90
N CYS A 175 -11.51 -4.60 14.07
CA CYS A 175 -10.21 -4.25 13.50
C CYS A 175 -10.26 -2.96 12.67
N TYR A 176 -11.33 -2.74 11.89
CA TYR A 176 -11.49 -1.52 11.10
C TYR A 176 -11.67 -0.28 12.00
N THR A 177 -12.41 -0.42 13.09
CA THR A 177 -12.56 0.64 14.10
C THR A 177 -11.19 0.98 14.72
N LEU A 178 -10.44 -0.04 15.15
CA LEU A 178 -9.11 0.16 15.74
C LEU A 178 -8.11 0.76 14.73
N PHE A 179 -8.20 0.38 13.45
CA PHE A 179 -7.41 0.99 12.37
C PHE A 179 -7.63 2.51 12.34
N SER A 180 -8.88 2.97 12.36
CA SER A 180 -9.21 4.41 12.33
C SER A 180 -8.68 5.20 13.53
N TRP A 181 -8.41 4.53 14.64
CA TRP A 181 -7.88 5.12 15.86
C TRP A 181 -6.36 5.18 15.85
N ILE A 182 -5.70 4.18 15.26
CA ILE A 182 -4.26 3.97 15.35
C ILE A 182 -3.53 4.56 14.14
N ILE A 183 -4.15 4.58 12.96
CA ILE A 183 -3.51 5.09 11.75
C ILE A 183 -3.06 6.54 11.94
N ASP A 184 -1.82 6.79 11.58
CA ASP A 184 -1.19 8.10 11.58
C ASP A 184 -0.19 8.15 10.41
N SER A 185 0.32 9.34 10.11
CA SER A 185 1.42 9.52 9.17
C SER A 185 2.58 8.61 9.60
N PHE A 186 3.02 7.71 8.72
CA PHE A 186 4.03 6.71 9.06
C PHE A 186 5.42 7.37 9.02
N PRO A 187 6.03 7.71 10.17
CA PRO A 187 7.30 8.43 10.19
C PRO A 187 8.50 7.48 10.19
N ARG A 188 8.24 6.16 10.29
CA ARG A 188 9.28 5.17 10.57
C ARG A 188 9.99 4.78 9.29
N ILE A 189 11.30 4.97 9.29
CA ILE A 189 12.20 4.14 8.50
C ILE A 189 12.20 2.79 9.20
N PRO A 190 11.67 1.73 8.57
CA PRO A 190 11.71 0.39 9.15
C PRO A 190 13.13 0.11 9.68
N GLU A 191 13.25 -0.38 10.91
CA GLU A 191 14.48 -1.06 11.35
C GLU A 191 14.88 -2.07 10.27
N GLU A 192 16.18 -2.35 10.15
CA GLU A 192 16.67 -3.49 9.36
C GLU A 192 15.75 -4.69 9.68
N TYR A 193 15.05 -5.21 8.66
CA TYR A 193 14.08 -6.32 8.77
C TYR A 193 12.63 -6.03 9.22
N SER A 194 12.15 -4.78 9.27
CA SER A 194 10.71 -4.52 9.53
C SER A 194 9.88 -4.33 8.26
N PHE A 195 8.66 -4.88 8.26
CA PHE A 195 7.73 -4.79 7.13
C PHE A 195 6.92 -3.49 7.21
N HIS A 196 6.88 -2.73 6.12
CA HIS A 196 6.01 -1.55 6.06
C HIS A 196 4.53 -1.98 6.12
N PRO A 197 3.66 -1.36 6.96
CA PRO A 197 2.28 -1.81 7.12
C PRO A 197 1.49 -1.88 5.81
N PHE A 198 1.75 -0.96 4.87
CA PHE A 198 1.09 -1.00 3.57
C PHE A 198 1.57 -2.17 2.70
N SER A 199 2.86 -2.54 2.80
CA SER A 199 3.39 -3.75 2.17
C SER A 199 2.75 -5.00 2.76
N ILE A 200 2.61 -5.09 4.09
CA ILE A 200 1.91 -6.20 4.76
C ILE A 200 0.48 -6.32 4.22
N TYR A 201 -0.26 -5.22 4.29
CA TYR A 201 -1.64 -5.16 3.82
C TYR A 201 -1.76 -5.66 2.39
N LEU A 202 -1.00 -5.06 1.47
CA LEU A 202 -1.08 -5.39 0.05
C LEU A 202 -0.66 -6.84 -0.19
N ASN A 203 0.40 -7.34 0.44
CA ASN A 203 0.90 -8.72 0.25
C ASN A 203 -0.07 -9.78 0.74
N CYS A 204 -0.76 -9.53 1.85
CA CYS A 204 -1.73 -10.45 2.45
C CYS A 204 -3.15 -10.29 1.89
N LEU A 205 -3.39 -9.27 1.06
CA LEU A 205 -4.74 -8.92 0.58
C LEU A 205 -5.35 -10.06 -0.26
N ILE A 206 -6.44 -10.64 0.22
CA ILE A 206 -7.30 -11.54 -0.56
C ILE A 206 -8.57 -10.80 -1.00
N TYR A 207 -9.13 -11.12 -2.16
CA TYR A 207 -10.37 -10.46 -2.58
C TYR A 207 -11.59 -11.13 -1.98
N LEU A 208 -12.31 -10.33 -1.19
CA LEU A 208 -13.51 -10.75 -0.49
C LEU A 208 -14.65 -9.90 -0.99
N THR A 209 -15.57 -10.48 -1.75
CA THR A 209 -16.68 -9.74 -2.35
C THR A 209 -17.51 -9.00 -1.30
N ALA A 210 -17.68 -9.59 -0.10
CA ALA A 210 -18.40 -8.98 1.01
C ALA A 210 -17.67 -7.77 1.63
N HIS A 211 -16.34 -7.69 1.52
CA HIS A 211 -15.51 -6.65 2.13
C HIS A 211 -14.83 -5.73 1.13
N ALA A 212 -15.08 -5.89 -0.17
CA ALA A 212 -14.39 -5.18 -1.24
C ALA A 212 -14.44 -3.65 -1.07
N GLU A 213 -15.54 -3.13 -0.53
CA GLU A 213 -15.67 -1.69 -0.25
C GLU A 213 -14.72 -1.23 0.85
N ILE A 214 -14.65 -1.98 1.97
CA ILE A 214 -13.75 -1.69 3.09
C ILE A 214 -12.29 -1.86 2.67
N GLN A 215 -11.99 -2.90 1.88
CA GLN A 215 -10.64 -3.12 1.36
C GLN A 215 -10.18 -1.95 0.48
N GLU A 216 -11.06 -1.43 -0.38
CA GLU A 216 -10.78 -0.23 -1.14
C GLU A 216 -10.61 1.00 -0.23
N LYS A 217 -11.47 1.20 0.78
CA LYS A 217 -11.33 2.29 1.75
C LYS A 217 -10.00 2.24 2.48
N LEU A 218 -9.50 1.06 2.88
CA LEU A 218 -8.21 0.91 3.54
C LEU A 218 -7.05 1.35 2.64
N ILE A 219 -7.06 0.97 1.36
CA ILE A 219 -6.06 1.45 0.39
C ILE A 219 -6.09 2.98 0.30
N LEU A 220 -7.28 3.58 0.19
CA LEU A 220 -7.43 5.03 0.12
C LEU A 220 -7.00 5.74 1.42
N ALA A 221 -7.33 5.16 2.58
CA ALA A 221 -6.93 5.67 3.88
C ALA A 221 -5.39 5.66 4.01
N MET A 222 -4.73 4.55 3.73
CA MET A 222 -3.26 4.47 3.78
C MET A 222 -2.59 5.47 2.82
N ILE A 223 -3.11 5.62 1.59
CA ILE A 223 -2.65 6.65 0.65
C ILE A 223 -2.81 8.06 1.26
N SER A 224 -3.93 8.35 1.93
CA SER A 224 -4.21 9.67 2.51
C SER A 224 -3.26 10.06 3.65
N TYR A 225 -2.67 9.08 4.34
CA TYR A 225 -1.64 9.26 5.36
C TYR A 225 -0.21 9.16 4.81
N GLY A 226 -0.05 9.06 3.48
CA GLY A 226 1.24 9.06 2.80
C GLY A 226 1.98 7.73 2.81
N PHE A 227 1.33 6.63 3.17
CA PHE A 227 1.94 5.31 3.10
C PHE A 227 2.26 4.95 1.65
N SER A 228 3.51 4.63 1.36
CA SER A 228 3.93 4.18 0.02
C SER A 228 3.81 2.65 -0.10
N PRO A 229 3.26 2.11 -1.19
CA PRO A 229 3.28 0.68 -1.48
C PRO A 229 4.66 0.18 -1.94
N ILE A 230 5.61 1.10 -2.16
CA ILE A 230 6.97 0.82 -2.61
C ILE A 230 7.93 1.51 -1.63
N TYR A 231 8.74 0.72 -0.91
CA TYR A 231 9.69 1.20 0.09
C TYR A 231 11.10 0.67 -0.20
N ARG A 232 12.13 1.55 -0.30
CA ARG A 232 13.46 1.19 -0.83
C ARG A 232 14.12 0.01 -0.10
N ASP A 233 13.92 -0.09 1.21
CA ASP A 233 14.55 -1.09 2.07
C ASP A 233 13.64 -2.30 2.36
N ASP A 234 12.52 -2.43 1.65
CA ASP A 234 11.66 -3.60 1.78
C ASP A 234 12.33 -4.80 1.07
N TYR A 235 13.10 -5.54 1.87
CA TYR A 235 13.83 -6.76 1.49
C TYR A 235 12.92 -7.79 0.80
N TYR A 236 11.61 -7.72 1.04
CA TYR A 236 10.60 -8.60 0.50
C TYR A 236 9.69 -7.92 -0.52
N GLN A 237 10.13 -6.86 -1.22
CA GLN A 237 9.43 -6.33 -2.40
C GLN A 237 9.27 -7.44 -3.46
N ASN A 238 8.21 -8.22 -3.29
CA ASN A 238 8.01 -9.42 -4.05
C ASN A 238 7.50 -9.02 -5.44
N VAL A 239 8.25 -9.45 -6.44
CA VAL A 239 7.96 -9.29 -7.88
C VAL A 239 6.50 -9.58 -8.23
N SER A 240 5.85 -10.45 -7.47
CA SER A 240 4.51 -10.94 -7.73
C SER A 240 3.37 -10.05 -7.23
N PHE A 241 3.56 -9.11 -6.29
CA PHE A 241 2.40 -8.47 -5.67
C PHE A 241 1.59 -7.63 -6.66
N PHE A 242 2.24 -6.86 -7.55
CA PHE A 242 1.54 -6.12 -8.61
C PHE A 242 0.74 -7.07 -9.53
N SER A 243 1.36 -8.19 -9.93
CA SER A 243 0.73 -9.20 -10.78
C SER A 243 -0.45 -9.89 -10.08
N ARG A 244 -0.32 -10.16 -8.78
CA ARG A 244 -1.40 -10.72 -7.95
C ARG A 244 -2.56 -9.75 -7.83
N LEU A 245 -2.29 -8.48 -7.47
CA LEU A 245 -3.31 -7.43 -7.41
C LEU A 245 -4.01 -7.24 -8.77
N ALA A 246 -3.25 -7.22 -9.87
CA ALA A 246 -3.79 -7.11 -11.22
C ALA A 246 -4.73 -8.26 -11.59
N THR A 247 -4.44 -9.47 -11.09
CA THR A 247 -5.24 -10.69 -11.34
C THR A 247 -6.51 -10.70 -10.51
N ILE A 248 -6.40 -10.32 -9.24
CA ILE A 248 -7.50 -10.39 -8.27
C ILE A 248 -8.46 -9.21 -8.47
N GLN A 249 -7.98 -7.97 -8.42
CA GLN A 249 -8.78 -6.75 -8.60
C GLN A 249 -7.93 -5.62 -9.18
N ILE A 250 -7.94 -5.50 -10.51
CA ILE A 250 -7.11 -4.55 -11.27
C ILE A 250 -7.33 -3.08 -10.85
N ASN A 251 -8.53 -2.73 -10.37
CA ASN A 251 -8.84 -1.38 -9.94
C ASN A 251 -7.96 -0.95 -8.75
N TRP A 252 -7.66 -1.86 -7.81
CA TRP A 252 -6.78 -1.57 -6.68
C TRP A 252 -5.37 -1.20 -7.13
N LEU A 253 -4.85 -1.86 -8.16
CA LEU A 253 -3.55 -1.51 -8.72
C LEU A 253 -3.54 -0.08 -9.28
N PHE A 254 -4.63 0.37 -9.89
CA PHE A 254 -4.73 1.77 -10.36
C PHE A 254 -4.91 2.78 -9.23
N LEU A 255 -5.48 2.39 -8.08
CA LEU A 255 -5.56 3.27 -6.90
C LEU A 255 -4.17 3.63 -6.39
N LEU A 256 -3.20 2.71 -6.48
CA LEU A 256 -1.82 2.94 -6.05
C LEU A 256 -1.09 3.97 -6.93
N PHE A 257 -1.56 4.21 -8.15
CA PHE A 257 -0.96 5.14 -9.11
C PHE A 257 -2.01 6.13 -9.61
N PRO A 258 -2.50 7.04 -8.74
CA PRO A 258 -3.51 8.02 -9.10
C PRO A 258 -2.93 9.03 -10.09
N TYR A 259 -3.82 9.73 -10.81
CA TYR A 259 -3.40 10.93 -11.51
C TYR A 259 -2.94 12.01 -10.53
N GLU A 260 -2.04 12.87 -11.01
CA GLU A 260 -1.53 13.99 -10.21
C GLU A 260 -2.59 15.09 -10.08
N GLU A 261 -3.04 15.28 -8.85
CA GLU A 261 -4.05 16.24 -8.43
C GLU A 261 -3.65 16.77 -7.05
N GLU A 262 -4.23 17.90 -6.61
CA GLU A 262 -3.83 18.54 -5.35
C GLU A 262 -3.95 17.59 -4.15
N ALA A 263 -5.02 16.79 -4.12
CA ALA A 263 -5.30 15.79 -3.10
C ALA A 263 -4.29 14.62 -3.04
N THR A 264 -3.64 14.28 -4.15
CA THR A 264 -2.74 13.12 -4.29
C THR A 264 -1.27 13.49 -4.45
N LYS A 265 -0.97 14.79 -4.60
CA LYS A 265 0.36 15.32 -4.87
C LYS A 265 1.40 14.93 -3.83
N GLN A 266 1.05 15.02 -2.54
CA GLN A 266 1.94 14.62 -1.44
C GLN A 266 2.32 13.14 -1.54
N TYR A 267 1.33 12.26 -1.73
CA TYR A 267 1.54 10.82 -1.91
C TYR A 267 2.41 10.52 -3.14
N ILE A 268 2.11 11.14 -4.29
CA ILE A 268 2.90 10.95 -5.52
C ILE A 268 4.35 11.39 -5.32
N ASN A 269 4.59 12.50 -4.62
CA ASN A 269 5.94 12.98 -4.34
C ASN A 269 6.74 12.02 -3.44
N ALA A 270 6.07 11.34 -2.49
CA ALA A 270 6.70 10.30 -1.68
C ALA A 270 6.95 9.01 -2.48
N LEU A 271 6.06 8.67 -3.41
CA LEU A 271 6.11 7.44 -4.21
C LEU A 271 7.16 7.49 -5.33
N ARG A 272 7.22 8.61 -6.06
CA ARG A 272 8.02 8.78 -7.29
C ARG A 272 9.51 8.39 -7.12
N PRO A 273 10.21 8.80 -6.04
CA PRO A 273 11.62 8.45 -5.85
C PRO A 273 11.89 6.95 -5.62
N ASN A 274 10.86 6.17 -5.30
CA ASN A 274 10.97 4.74 -5.00
C ASN A 274 10.70 3.86 -6.23
N ILE A 275 10.22 4.44 -7.33
CA ILE A 275 10.02 3.72 -8.60
C ILE A 275 11.36 3.67 -9.34
N THR A 276 12.18 2.68 -8.98
CA THR A 276 13.41 2.35 -9.70
C THR A 276 13.10 1.71 -11.04
N LYS A 277 14.11 1.57 -11.90
CA LYS A 277 14.04 0.78 -13.14
C LYS A 277 13.47 -0.63 -12.92
N GLU A 278 13.91 -1.30 -11.86
CA GLU A 278 13.46 -2.65 -11.53
C GLU A 278 11.96 -2.64 -11.16
N VAL A 279 11.55 -1.71 -10.30
CA VAL A 279 10.14 -1.57 -9.90
C VAL A 279 9.24 -1.23 -11.10
N ALA A 280 9.67 -0.30 -11.94
CA ALA A 280 8.96 0.05 -13.18
C ALA A 280 8.79 -1.16 -14.11
N THR A 281 9.85 -1.96 -14.26
CA THR A 281 9.80 -3.21 -15.05
C THR A 281 8.77 -4.19 -14.49
N LYS A 282 8.80 -4.43 -13.16
CA LYS A 282 7.86 -5.34 -12.48
C LYS A 282 6.42 -4.86 -12.62
N LEU A 283 6.19 -3.56 -12.42
CA LEU A 283 4.89 -2.93 -12.54
C LEU A 283 4.31 -3.06 -13.96
N ILE A 284 5.10 -2.73 -14.99
CA ILE A 284 4.65 -2.87 -16.38
C ILE A 284 4.38 -4.33 -16.72
N ASN A 285 5.20 -5.26 -16.24
CA ASN A 285 4.99 -6.69 -16.49
C ASN A 285 3.69 -7.22 -15.88
N ALA A 286 3.26 -6.70 -14.72
CA ALA A 286 1.97 -7.06 -14.11
C ALA A 286 0.78 -6.81 -15.05
N PHE A 287 0.83 -5.75 -15.86
CA PHE A 287 -0.20 -5.41 -16.85
C PHE A 287 -0.09 -6.21 -18.15
N THR A 288 1.06 -6.81 -18.44
CA THR A 288 1.27 -7.66 -19.63
C THR A 288 0.82 -9.12 -19.43
N SER A 289 0.34 -9.46 -18.23
CA SER A 289 -0.04 -10.83 -17.86
C SER A 289 -1.18 -11.41 -18.71
N ASN A 290 -2.16 -10.59 -19.13
CA ASN A 290 -3.27 -11.03 -19.95
C ASN A 290 -3.91 -9.87 -20.75
N ASN A 291 -4.81 -10.20 -21.68
CA ASN A 291 -5.45 -9.20 -22.53
C ASN A 291 -6.39 -8.24 -21.78
N LYS A 292 -7.00 -8.68 -20.68
CA LYS A 292 -7.86 -7.82 -19.87
C LYS A 292 -7.02 -6.73 -19.22
N THR A 293 -5.91 -7.07 -18.58
CA THR A 293 -5.04 -6.11 -17.90
C THR A 293 -4.40 -5.11 -18.87
N ARG A 294 -3.96 -5.55 -20.05
CA ARG A 294 -3.51 -4.66 -21.15
C ARG A 294 -4.55 -3.63 -21.58
N LYS A 295 -5.79 -4.06 -21.82
CA LYS A 295 -6.89 -3.15 -22.23
C LYS A 295 -7.22 -2.13 -21.14
N HIS A 296 -7.17 -2.54 -19.87
CA HIS A 296 -7.37 -1.62 -18.74
C HIS A 296 -6.23 -0.61 -18.67
N PHE A 297 -4.97 -1.06 -18.77
CA PHE A 297 -3.80 -0.17 -18.81
C PHE A 297 -3.95 0.88 -19.92
N LYS A 298 -4.25 0.44 -21.15
CA LYS A 298 -4.50 1.32 -22.29
C LYS A 298 -5.59 2.34 -22.00
N THR A 299 -6.74 1.88 -21.51
CA THR A 299 -7.90 2.74 -21.24
C THR A 299 -7.61 3.76 -20.15
N PHE A 300 -6.95 3.34 -19.08
CA PHE A 300 -6.62 4.18 -17.94
C PHE A 300 -5.59 5.25 -18.33
N PHE A 301 -4.44 4.86 -18.88
CA PHE A 301 -3.32 5.77 -19.14
C PHE A 301 -3.45 6.58 -20.44
N SER A 302 -4.38 6.24 -21.35
CA SER A 302 -4.61 7.03 -22.57
C SER A 302 -5.48 8.27 -22.35
N ARG A 303 -6.02 8.51 -21.15
CA ARG A 303 -6.95 9.64 -20.91
C ARG A 303 -6.25 10.98 -20.98
N ARG A 304 -5.12 11.12 -20.27
CA ARG A 304 -4.24 12.30 -20.28
C ARG A 304 -2.81 11.87 -19.94
N ALA A 305 -1.85 12.76 -20.09
CA ALA A 305 -0.48 12.51 -19.64
C ALA A 305 -0.46 12.14 -18.15
N HIS A 306 0.28 11.08 -17.81
CA HIS A 306 0.37 10.54 -16.46
C HIS A 306 1.80 10.58 -15.94
N TRP A 307 1.99 11.01 -14.69
CA TRP A 307 3.31 11.17 -14.06
C TRP A 307 4.13 9.86 -14.08
N LEU A 308 3.49 8.72 -13.80
CA LEU A 308 4.16 7.40 -13.84
C LEU A 308 4.75 7.09 -15.21
N LEU A 309 3.99 7.34 -16.29
CA LEU A 309 4.49 7.06 -17.64
C LEU A 309 5.60 8.03 -18.03
N ARG A 310 5.50 9.30 -17.63
CA ARG A 310 6.59 10.28 -17.78
C ARG A 310 7.85 9.80 -17.07
N HIS A 311 7.71 9.41 -15.80
CA HIS A 311 8.80 8.89 -14.98
C HIS A 311 9.46 7.68 -15.64
N ILE A 312 8.67 6.72 -16.16
CA ILE A 312 9.22 5.56 -16.89
C ILE A 312 9.99 5.98 -18.15
N VAL A 313 9.48 6.95 -18.92
CA VAL A 313 10.18 7.46 -20.12
C VAL A 313 11.53 8.07 -19.75
N GLU A 314 11.60 8.78 -18.62
CA GLU A 314 12.79 9.51 -18.17
C GLU A 314 13.80 8.61 -17.45
N SER A 315 13.33 7.72 -16.56
CA SER A 315 14.18 6.96 -15.64
C SER A 315 14.36 5.49 -16.01
N ALA A 316 13.50 4.93 -16.85
CA ALA A 316 13.50 3.51 -17.22
C ALA A 316 13.10 3.27 -18.69
N PRO A 317 13.71 3.97 -19.67
CA PRO A 317 13.29 3.92 -21.07
C PRO A 317 13.40 2.53 -21.69
N GLU A 318 14.30 1.68 -21.22
CA GLU A 318 14.42 0.27 -21.66
C GLU A 318 13.13 -0.53 -21.51
N VAL A 319 12.28 -0.21 -20.53
CA VAL A 319 10.98 -0.86 -20.36
C VAL A 319 10.12 -0.66 -21.62
N ILE A 320 10.22 0.50 -22.27
CA ILE A 320 9.50 0.82 -23.50
C ILE A 320 10.11 0.08 -24.69
N PHE A 321 11.45 -0.04 -24.75
CA PHE A 321 12.12 -0.88 -25.75
C PHE A 321 11.71 -2.35 -25.62
N ASP A 322 11.54 -2.86 -24.40
CA ASP A 322 11.09 -4.23 -24.16
C ASP A 322 9.62 -4.44 -24.54
N LEU A 323 8.75 -3.44 -24.38
CA LEU A 323 7.37 -3.49 -24.90
C LEU A 323 7.35 -3.57 -26.43
N VAL A 324 8.21 -2.80 -27.11
CA VAL A 324 8.40 -2.90 -28.58
C VAL A 324 8.90 -4.29 -28.96
N LYS A 325 9.88 -4.82 -28.23
CA LYS A 325 10.44 -6.15 -28.47
C LYS A 325 9.39 -7.26 -28.38
N ARG A 326 8.44 -7.11 -27.47
CA ARG A 326 7.36 -8.08 -27.19
C ARG A 326 6.08 -7.83 -27.98
N ASN A 327 6.05 -6.85 -28.89
CA ASN A 327 4.84 -6.49 -29.67
C ASN A 327 3.63 -6.10 -28.79
N GLU A 328 3.88 -5.39 -27.68
CA GLU A 328 2.87 -5.04 -26.66
C GLU A 328 2.08 -3.76 -27.03
N LEU A 329 1.29 -3.81 -28.11
CA LEU A 329 0.60 -2.66 -28.72
C LEU A 329 -0.26 -1.84 -27.75
N ASP A 330 -1.07 -2.54 -26.94
CA ASP A 330 -1.97 -1.87 -25.99
C ASP A 330 -1.19 -1.14 -24.90
N MET A 331 -0.05 -1.70 -24.48
CA MET A 331 0.84 -1.08 -23.50
C MET A 331 1.60 0.10 -24.08
N LEU A 332 1.98 0.06 -25.36
CA LEU A 332 2.67 1.16 -26.04
C LEU A 332 1.75 2.36 -26.33
N THR A 333 0.45 2.12 -26.53
CA THR A 333 -0.50 3.15 -26.97
C THR A 333 -0.53 4.39 -26.07
N PRO A 334 -0.62 4.29 -24.72
CA PRO A 334 -0.59 5.46 -23.84
C PRO A 334 0.69 6.29 -23.91
N PHE A 335 1.85 5.62 -24.07
CA PHE A 335 3.13 6.31 -24.20
C PHE A 335 3.16 7.13 -25.49
N LEU A 336 2.77 6.52 -26.61
CA LEU A 336 2.76 7.17 -27.92
C LEU A 336 1.77 8.34 -27.98
N LYS A 337 0.61 8.18 -27.37
CA LYS A 337 -0.43 9.22 -27.34
C LYS A 337 0.00 10.47 -26.57
N ASN A 338 0.67 10.29 -25.43
CA ASN A 338 0.91 11.39 -24.49
C ASN A 338 2.38 11.88 -24.43
N PHE A 339 3.34 11.11 -24.94
CA PHE A 339 4.77 11.38 -24.76
C PHE A 339 5.59 11.27 -26.06
N LYS A 340 4.94 11.44 -27.22
CA LYS A 340 5.59 11.33 -28.54
C LYS A 340 6.93 12.07 -28.65
N PRO A 341 7.08 13.36 -28.26
CA PRO A 341 8.36 14.06 -28.41
C PRO A 341 9.50 13.38 -27.66
N ALA A 342 9.23 12.93 -26.42
CA ALA A 342 10.22 12.22 -25.61
C ALA A 342 10.56 10.86 -26.22
N LEU A 343 9.56 10.10 -26.70
CA LEU A 343 9.79 8.82 -27.37
C LEU A 343 10.61 8.95 -28.65
N GLN A 344 10.43 10.03 -29.40
CA GLN A 344 11.22 10.30 -30.60
C GLN A 344 12.69 10.58 -30.29
N ALA A 345 12.99 11.12 -29.11
CA ALA A 345 14.35 11.36 -28.64
C ALA A 345 15.01 10.11 -28.03
N LEU A 346 14.25 9.09 -27.63
CA LEU A 346 14.80 7.89 -26.99
C LEU A 346 15.80 7.14 -27.88
N ARG A 347 16.93 6.78 -27.29
CA ARG A 347 17.98 5.94 -27.87
C ARG A 347 18.42 4.93 -26.83
N ASN A 348 18.53 3.66 -27.21
CA ASN A 348 19.20 2.68 -26.35
C ASN A 348 20.73 2.79 -26.45
N GLU A 349 21.46 1.92 -25.77
CA GLU A 349 22.94 1.93 -25.73
C GLU A 349 23.60 1.84 -27.11
N LYS A 350 22.93 1.26 -28.11
CA LYS A 350 23.39 1.17 -29.51
C LYS A 350 22.94 2.35 -30.38
N GLY A 351 22.35 3.38 -29.80
CA GLY A 351 21.74 4.49 -30.52
C GLY A 351 20.46 4.10 -31.26
N ASN A 352 19.89 2.92 -31.00
CA ASN A 352 18.68 2.49 -31.68
C ASN A 352 17.47 3.25 -31.15
N THR A 353 16.62 3.74 -32.06
CA THR A 353 15.27 4.22 -31.74
C THR A 353 14.30 3.05 -31.52
N LEU A 354 13.07 3.34 -31.09
CA LEU A 354 12.01 2.34 -30.99
C LEU A 354 11.74 1.63 -32.33
N LEU A 355 11.84 2.33 -33.47
CA LEU A 355 11.66 1.72 -34.79
C LEU A 355 12.81 0.75 -35.16
N HIS A 356 14.06 1.10 -34.84
CA HIS A 356 15.18 0.16 -34.98
C HIS A 356 14.96 -1.07 -34.09
N GLN A 357 14.54 -0.86 -32.85
CA GLN A 357 14.25 -1.96 -31.94
C GLN A 357 13.17 -2.88 -32.50
N ALA A 358 12.09 -2.34 -33.05
CA ALA A 358 11.05 -3.12 -33.71
C ALA A 358 11.61 -3.96 -34.88
N VAL A 359 12.48 -3.37 -35.71
CA VAL A 359 13.16 -4.09 -36.81
C VAL A 359 14.08 -5.19 -36.28
N LEU A 360 14.72 -5.03 -35.13
CA LEU A 360 15.61 -6.03 -34.53
C LEU A 360 14.85 -7.15 -33.79
N SER A 361 13.60 -6.92 -33.41
CA SER A 361 12.78 -7.91 -32.72
C SER A 361 12.61 -9.20 -33.50
N ARG A 362 12.43 -10.29 -32.77
CA ARG A 362 12.06 -11.61 -33.31
C ARG A 362 10.53 -11.71 -33.36
N GLY A 363 9.98 -12.37 -34.38
CA GLY A 363 8.53 -12.58 -34.52
C GLY A 363 7.80 -11.51 -35.32
N LEU A 364 6.46 -11.57 -35.31
CA LEU A 364 5.54 -10.69 -36.04
C LEU A 364 5.45 -9.33 -35.33
N VAL A 365 5.96 -8.27 -35.97
CA VAL A 365 6.10 -6.92 -35.40
C VAL A 365 5.59 -5.82 -36.32
N GLU A 366 4.95 -6.20 -37.43
CA GLU A 366 4.35 -5.35 -38.45
C GLU A 366 3.36 -4.37 -37.81
N ASN A 367 2.52 -4.86 -36.89
CA ASN A 367 1.57 -4.03 -36.15
C ASN A 367 2.28 -3.01 -35.25
N THR A 368 3.41 -3.38 -34.62
CA THR A 368 4.19 -2.45 -33.80
C THR A 368 4.85 -1.39 -34.68
N ILE A 369 5.44 -1.77 -35.81
CA ILE A 369 6.01 -0.81 -36.77
C ILE A 369 4.94 0.15 -37.28
N GLN A 370 3.76 -0.38 -37.66
CA GLN A 370 2.65 0.42 -38.12
C GLN A 370 2.16 1.38 -37.03
N LEU A 371 2.05 0.92 -35.78
CA LEU A 371 1.65 1.76 -34.64
C LEU A 371 2.67 2.90 -34.40
N LEU A 372 3.96 2.58 -34.39
CA LEU A 372 5.03 3.57 -34.21
C LEU A 372 5.08 4.58 -35.36
N ARG A 373 4.93 4.12 -36.61
CA ARG A 373 4.86 4.96 -37.82
C ARG A 373 3.64 5.86 -37.80
N ASN A 374 2.46 5.32 -37.52
CA ASN A 374 1.20 6.08 -37.47
C ASN A 374 1.20 7.10 -36.34
N SER A 375 1.96 6.86 -35.27
CA SER A 375 2.19 7.84 -34.20
C SER A 375 3.14 8.97 -34.64
N GLY A 376 3.74 8.86 -35.84
CA GLY A 376 4.58 9.86 -36.47
C GLY A 376 6.00 9.92 -35.89
N LEU A 377 6.55 8.79 -35.44
CA LEU A 377 7.96 8.68 -35.09
C LEU A 377 8.81 8.72 -36.37
N SER A 378 9.93 9.44 -36.34
CA SER A 378 10.80 9.58 -37.51
C SER A 378 11.47 8.27 -37.91
N LEU A 379 11.36 7.93 -39.19
CA LEU A 379 12.02 6.79 -39.85
C LEU A 379 13.43 7.14 -40.33
N GLN A 380 13.88 8.39 -40.18
CA GLN A 380 15.13 8.88 -40.78
C GLN A 380 16.29 9.00 -39.78
N ILE A 381 16.03 8.70 -38.51
CA ILE A 381 17.08 8.75 -37.48
C ILE A 381 18.05 7.59 -37.72
N MET A 382 19.34 7.87 -37.65
CA MET A 382 20.39 6.85 -37.70
C MET A 382 20.79 6.38 -36.29
N ASN A 383 21.11 5.10 -36.16
CA ASN A 383 21.74 4.53 -34.96
C ASN A 383 23.27 4.77 -34.94
N LYS A 384 23.99 4.20 -33.96
CA LYS A 384 25.45 4.32 -33.87
C LYS A 384 26.21 3.68 -35.03
N ASP A 385 25.59 2.76 -35.77
CA ASP A 385 26.15 2.13 -36.97
C ASP A 385 25.87 2.94 -38.24
N GLY A 386 25.26 4.13 -38.13
CA GLY A 386 24.86 4.94 -39.28
C GLY A 386 23.66 4.37 -40.05
N LEU A 387 22.93 3.41 -39.48
CA LEU A 387 21.78 2.76 -40.13
C LEU A 387 20.49 3.44 -39.68
N THR A 388 19.56 3.67 -40.61
CA THR A 388 18.16 4.00 -40.32
C THR A 388 17.38 2.69 -40.06
N PRO A 389 16.14 2.73 -39.52
CA PRO A 389 15.32 1.53 -39.41
C PRO A 389 15.12 0.83 -40.76
N LEU A 390 14.97 1.60 -41.85
CA LEU A 390 14.82 1.05 -43.20
C LEU A 390 16.10 0.35 -43.69
N SER A 391 17.27 1.01 -43.58
CA SER A 391 18.52 0.39 -44.03
C SER A 391 18.90 -0.80 -43.16
N LEU A 392 18.54 -0.79 -41.87
CA LEU A 392 18.67 -1.94 -40.98
C LEU A 392 17.76 -3.12 -41.40
N ALA A 393 16.52 -2.85 -41.82
CA ALA A 393 15.61 -3.87 -42.31
C ALA A 393 16.11 -4.49 -43.63
N MET A 394 16.66 -3.67 -44.53
CA MET A 394 17.32 -4.13 -45.76
C MET A 394 18.55 -4.99 -45.46
N LYS A 395 19.46 -4.52 -44.60
CA LYS A 395 20.66 -5.25 -44.18
C LYS A 395 20.35 -6.63 -43.59
N ASN A 396 19.24 -6.74 -42.86
CA ASN A 396 18.80 -7.97 -42.22
C ASN A 396 17.84 -8.80 -43.10
N ASN A 397 17.67 -8.45 -44.38
CA ASN A 397 16.78 -9.12 -45.34
C ASN A 397 15.31 -9.26 -44.87
N LYS A 398 14.81 -8.29 -44.10
CA LYS A 398 13.43 -8.26 -43.58
C LYS A 398 12.48 -7.61 -44.59
N THR A 399 12.28 -8.27 -45.74
CA THR A 399 11.51 -7.76 -46.90
C THR A 399 10.10 -7.29 -46.54
N ALA A 400 9.39 -7.98 -45.65
CA ALA A 400 8.07 -7.57 -45.15
C ALA A 400 8.12 -6.20 -44.46
N LEU A 401 9.16 -5.95 -43.67
CA LEU A 401 9.31 -4.69 -42.92
C LEU A 401 9.81 -3.55 -43.81
N VAL A 402 10.57 -3.84 -44.86
CA VAL A 402 11.01 -2.83 -45.85
C VAL A 402 9.81 -2.11 -46.44
N LYS A 403 8.75 -2.84 -46.82
CA LYS A 403 7.51 -2.25 -47.36
C LYS A 403 6.79 -1.35 -46.35
N LEU A 404 6.84 -1.68 -45.06
CA LEU A 404 6.20 -0.89 -44.00
C LEU A 404 6.98 0.37 -43.60
N LEU A 405 8.29 0.39 -43.89
CA LEU A 405 9.21 1.47 -43.54
C LEU A 405 9.54 2.40 -44.72
N GLN A 406 9.05 2.07 -45.93
CA GLN A 406 8.88 3.00 -47.04
C GLN A 406 7.70 3.93 -46.78
#